data_AF-A0A7V6YF04-F1
#
_entry.id   AF-A0A7V6YF04-F1
#
_cell.length_a   1.000
_cell.length_b   1.000
_cell.length_c   1.000
_cell.angle_alpha   90.00
_cell.angle_beta   90.00
_cell.angle_gamma   90.00
#
_symmetry.space_group_name_H-M   'P 1'
#
loop_
_entity.id
_entity.type
_entity.pdbx_description
1 polymer ?
#
loop_
_entity_poly.entity_id
_entity_poly.type
_entity_poly.pdbx_seq_one_letter_code
_entity_poly.pdbx_strand_id
1 'polypeptide(L)' 'IDMDAFALLSSGAAEAVVAVKEGPIERVYLKRLLRQDETGIWTVVGYDRR' A
#
# COMPACT_ATOMS: atom_id res chain seq x y z
N ILE A 1 4.72 -14.60 5.23
CA ILE A 1 3.82 -13.78 4.38
C ILE A 1 4.41 -13.87 2.99
N ASP A 2 3.65 -14.36 2.03
CA ASP A 2 4.09 -14.41 0.64
C ASP A 2 4.05 -12.99 0.07
N MET A 3 5.22 -12.45 -0.28
CA MET A 3 5.32 -11.11 -0.84
C MET A 3 4.87 -11.05 -2.30
N ASP A 4 4.82 -12.20 -2.98
CA ASP A 4 4.33 -12.29 -4.36
C ASP A 4 2.82 -12.06 -4.43
N ALA A 5 2.10 -12.11 -3.30
CA ALA A 5 0.67 -11.80 -3.21
C ALA A 5 0.37 -10.29 -3.37
N PHE A 6 1.38 -9.41 -3.32
CA PHE A 6 1.22 -7.97 -3.40
C PHE A 6 1.94 -7.40 -4.62
N ALA A 7 1.27 -6.51 -5.34
CA ALA A 7 1.86 -5.82 -6.48
C ALA A 7 1.72 -4.30 -6.31
N LEU A 8 2.83 -3.58 -6.38
CA LEU A 8 2.82 -2.11 -6.35
C LEU A 8 2.25 -1.61 -7.68
N LEU A 9 1.10 -0.93 -7.62
CA LEU A 9 0.47 -0.33 -8.80
C LEU A 9 0.97 1.09 -9.04
N SER A 10 1.17 1.85 -7.98
CA SER A 10 1.65 3.24 -8.03
C SER A 10 2.32 3.62 -6.73
N SER A 11 3.41 4.39 -6.81
CA SER A 11 4.08 5.00 -5.66
C SER A 11 4.47 6.44 -5.97
N GLY A 12 4.23 7.32 -5.01
CA GLY A 12 4.62 8.73 -5.04
C GLY A 12 5.23 9.17 -3.70
N ALA A 13 5.51 10.46 -3.58
CA ALA A 13 6.19 11.06 -2.43
C ALA A 13 5.39 10.97 -1.10
N ALA A 14 4.07 10.77 -1.16
CA ALA A 14 3.22 10.70 0.03
C ALA A 14 2.15 9.60 -0.03
N GLU A 15 1.93 9.00 -1.19
CA GLU A 15 0.83 8.07 -1.43
C GLU A 15 1.31 6.88 -2.25
N ALA A 16 0.72 5.71 -2.02
CA ALA A 16 0.97 4.51 -2.81
C ALA A 16 -0.29 3.63 -2.87
N VAL A 17 -0.40 2.86 -3.95
CA VAL A 17 -1.49 1.90 -4.16
C VAL A 17 -0.90 0.53 -4.41
N VAL A 18 -1.39 -0.46 -3.67
CA VAL A 18 -0.95 -1.85 -3.78
C VAL A 18 -2.15 -2.73 -4.10
N ALA A 19 -2.01 -3.57 -5.12
CA ALA A 19 -2.96 -4.62 -5.44
C ALA A 19 -2.71 -5.86 -4.58
N VAL A 20 -3.78 -6.50 -4.16
CA VAL A 20 -3.75 -7.76 -3.42
C VAL A 20 -4.29 -8.86 -4.33
N LYS A 21 -3.49 -9.90 -4.59
CA LYS A 21 -3.87 -10.98 -5.50
C LYS A 21 -4.98 -11.86 -4.93
N GLU A 22 -4.92 -12.13 -3.62
CA GLU A 22 -5.78 -13.10 -2.94
C GLU A 22 -6.53 -12.49 -1.75
N GLY A 23 -7.74 -12.99 -1.51
CA GLY A 23 -8.59 -12.57 -0.39
C GLY A 23 -9.66 -11.54 -0.75
N PRO A 24 -10.37 -11.00 0.26
CA PRO A 24 -11.57 -10.18 0.08
C PRO A 24 -11.27 -8.72 -0.31
N ILE A 25 -10.00 -8.33 -0.33
CA ILE A 25 -9.53 -6.97 -0.63
C ILE A 25 -8.88 -7.00 -2.00
N GLU A 26 -9.22 -6.04 -2.86
CA GLU A 26 -8.61 -5.89 -4.19
C GLU A 26 -7.41 -4.95 -4.13
N ARG A 27 -7.55 -3.83 -3.42
CA ARG A 27 -6.55 -2.75 -3.38
C ARG A 27 -6.44 -2.15 -1.99
N VAL A 28 -5.24 -1.73 -1.63
CA VAL A 28 -4.98 -0.95 -0.42
C VAL A 28 -4.30 0.37 -0.77
N TYR A 29 -4.73 1.42 -0.07
CA TYR A 29 -4.23 2.78 -0.24
C TYR A 29 -3.36 3.14 0.95
N LEU A 30 -2.13 3.52 0.67
CA LEU A 30 -1.13 3.83 1.68
C LEU A 30 -0.82 5.32 1.65
N LYS A 31 -0.73 5.92 2.84
CA LYS A 31 -0.23 7.28 3.03
C LYS A 31 1.02 7.25 3.88
N ARG A 32 2.05 7.99 3.45
CA ARG A 32 3.30 8.13 4.18
C ARG A 32 3.10 9.12 5.33
N LEU A 33 3.36 8.69 6.54
CA LEU A 33 3.52 9.56 7.71
C LEU A 33 4.95 10.11 7.69
N LEU A 34 5.06 11.43 7.89
CA LEU A 34 6.31 12.16 7.79
C LEU A 34 7.31 11.67 8.87
N ARG A 35 8.48 11.22 8.43
CA ARG A 35 9.67 10.94 9.24
C ARG A 35 10.88 11.52 8.50
N GLN A 36 12.00 11.74 9.19
CA GLN A 36 13.21 12.33 8.60
C GLN A 36 14.02 11.37 7.70
N ASP A 37 13.59 10.12 7.54
CA ASP A 37 14.25 9.11 6.72
C ASP A 37 13.51 8.84 5.40
N GLU A 38 14.23 8.27 4.42
CA GLU A 38 13.72 8.07 3.05
C GLU A 38 12.70 6.93 2.93
N THR A 39 12.67 6.00 3.88
CA THR A 39 11.76 4.85 3.86
C THR A 39 10.35 5.25 4.29
N GLY A 40 10.23 6.13 5.29
CA GLY A 40 8.95 6.60 5.84
C GLY A 40 8.12 5.49 6.49
N ILE A 41 7.11 5.89 7.28
CA ILE A 41 6.11 4.95 7.81
C ILE A 41 4.88 5.03 6.93
N TRP A 42 4.42 3.90 6.41
CA TRP A 42 3.20 3.85 5.60
C TRP A 42 2.02 3.41 6.47
N THR A 43 0.91 4.13 6.36
CA THR A 43 -0.36 3.81 7.02
C THR A 43 -1.42 3.51 5.98
N VAL A 44 -2.18 2.44 6.18
CA VAL A 44 -3.36 2.13 5.36
C VAL A 44 -4.43 3.17 5.66
N VAL A 45 -4.84 3.93 4.66
CA VAL A 45 -5.90 4.95 4.77
C VAL A 45 -7.22 4.50 4.15
N GLY A 46 -7.21 3.43 3.36
CA GLY A 46 -8.40 2.87 2.73
C GLY A 46 -8.12 1.56 2.02
N TYR A 47 -9.18 0.87 1.61
CA TYR A 47 -9.11 -0.35 0.82
C TYR A 47 -10.38 -0.55 -0.02
N ASP A 48 -10.24 -1.20 -1.16
CA ASP A 48 -11.36 -1.66 -2.00
C ASP A 48 -11.67 -3.11 -1.69
N ARG A 49 -12.96 -3.42 -1.50
CA ARG A 49 -13.46 -4.81 -1.43
C ARG A 49 -13.75 -5.33 -2.82
N ARG A 50 -13.61 -6.65 -2.99
CA ARG A 50 -14.00 -7.36 -4.21
C ARG A 50 -15.51 -7.57 -4.30
#